data_AF-A0A4R1RE23-F1
#
_entry.id   AF-A0A4R1RE23-F1
#
_cell.length_a   1.000
_cell.length_b   1.000
_cell.length_c   1.000
_cell.angle_alpha   90.00
_cell.angle_beta   90.00
_cell.angle_gamma   90.00
#
_symmetry.space_group_name_H-M   'P 1'
#
loop_
_entity.id
_entity.type
_entity.pdbx_description
1 polymer ?
#
loop_
_entity_poly.entity_id
_entity_poly.type
_entity_poly.pdbx_seq_one_letter_code
_entity_poly.pdbx_strand_id
1 'polypeptide(L)' 'MEYKRPMANIIGPRHPVDTAYRVVEREEVLASAFEDFVRQIVAAGWHESEVALTLADIADDYVMTLAARLA' A
#
# COMPACT_ATOMS: atom_id res chain seq x y z
N MET A 1 -2.83 27.85 0.41
CA MET A 1 -3.03 26.95 -0.75
C MET A 1 -2.88 25.54 -0.21
N GLU A 2 -3.97 24.78 -0.10
CA GLU A 2 -3.90 23.35 0.21
C GLU A 2 -3.29 22.63 -1.00
N TYR A 3 -2.04 22.22 -0.88
CA TYR A 3 -1.40 21.40 -1.90
C TYR A 3 -1.85 19.95 -1.68
N LYS A 4 -3.07 19.60 -2.13
CA LYS A 4 -3.47 18.20 -2.26
C LYS A 4 -2.59 17.58 -3.34
N ARG A 5 -1.43 17.04 -2.94
CA ARG A 5 -0.63 16.20 -3.83
C ARG A 5 -1.51 15.05 -4.30
N PRO A 6 -1.48 14.68 -5.59
CA PRO A 6 -2.20 13.51 -6.03
C PRO A 6 -1.66 12.29 -5.27
N MET A 7 -2.56 11.52 -4.66
CA MET A 7 -2.26 10.15 -4.22
C MET A 7 -1.57 9.41 -5.37
N ALA A 8 -0.71 8.46 -5.04
CA ALA A 8 -0.21 7.49 -6.01
C ALA A 8 -1.39 7.03 -6.88
N ASN A 9 -1.29 7.28 -8.20
CA ASN A 9 -2.32 6.89 -9.14
C ASN A 9 -2.23 5.38 -9.29
N ILE A 10 -2.94 4.62 -8.44
CA ILE A 10 -2.98 3.16 -8.49
C ILE A 10 -3.72 2.78 -9.78
N ILE A 11 -2.95 2.52 -10.83
CA ILE A 11 -3.48 2.06 -12.12
C ILE A 11 -3.88 0.59 -11.95
N GLY A 12 -5.01 0.21 -12.54
CA GLY A 12 -5.46 -1.19 -12.53
C GLY A 12 -4.46 -2.13 -13.23
N PRO A 13 -4.48 -3.43 -12.91
CA PRO A 13 -3.55 -4.40 -13.50
C PRO A 13 -3.62 -4.38 -15.03
N ARG A 14 -2.46 -4.26 -15.68
CA ARG A 14 -2.32 -4.27 -17.14
C ARG A 14 -2.14 -5.69 -17.66
N HIS A 15 -1.69 -6.61 -16.81
CA HIS A 15 -1.45 -8.00 -17.18
C HIS A 15 -2.53 -8.98 -16.66
N PRO A 16 -2.83 -10.07 -17.39
CA PRO A 16 -3.76 -11.13 -16.95
C PRO A 16 -3.31 -11.83 -15.66
N VAL A 17 -4.27 -12.41 -14.93
CA VAL A 17 -4.10 -12.99 -13.58
C VAL A 17 -2.93 -13.98 -13.51
N ASP A 18 -2.74 -14.80 -14.54
CA ASP A 18 -1.80 -15.93 -14.52
C ASP A 18 -0.41 -15.62 -15.10
N THR A 19 -0.07 -14.34 -15.25
CA THR A 19 1.23 -13.94 -15.81
C THR A 19 2.21 -13.51 -14.72
N ALA A 20 3.47 -13.95 -14.83
CA ALA A 20 4.54 -13.49 -13.95
C ALA A 20 4.69 -11.95 -13.96
N TYR A 21 4.39 -11.32 -15.09
CA TYR A 21 4.39 -9.86 -15.23
C TYR A 21 3.35 -9.16 -14.33
N ARG A 22 2.20 -9.79 -14.05
CA ARG A 22 1.23 -9.24 -13.11
C ARG A 22 1.71 -9.25 -11.67
N VAL A 23 2.53 -10.25 -11.29
CA VAL A 23 3.12 -10.32 -9.95
C VAL A 23 4.08 -9.15 -9.75
N VAL A 24 4.98 -8.93 -10.71
CA VAL A 24 5.94 -7.81 -10.69
C VAL A 24 5.20 -6.47 -10.70
N GLU A 25 4.22 -6.28 -11.59
CA GLU A 25 3.43 -5.06 -11.66
C GLU A 25 2.72 -4.76 -10.33
N ARG A 26 2.12 -5.78 -9.70
CA ARG A 26 1.47 -5.64 -8.39
C ARG A 26 2.48 -5.20 -7.34
N GLU A 27 3.66 -5.80 -7.30
CA GLU A 27 4.71 -5.45 -6.33
C GLU A 27 5.19 -4.01 -6.52
N GLU A 28 5.46 -3.59 -7.76
CA GLU A 28 5.89 -2.22 -8.07
C GLU A 28 4.83 -1.17 -7.72
N VAL A 29 3.57 -1.40 -8.10
CA VAL A 29 2.47 -0.47 -7.82
C VAL A 29 2.22 -0.34 -6.32
N LEU A 30 2.23 -1.45 -5.58
CA LEU A 30 2.01 -1.42 -4.13
C LEU A 30 3.18 -0.80 -3.38
N ALA A 31 4.42 -1.11 -3.77
CA ALA A 31 5.61 -0.53 -3.15
C ALA A 31 5.66 1.00 -3.34
N SER A 32 5.42 1.48 -4.56
CA SER A 32 5.37 2.92 -4.85
C SER A 32 4.26 3.62 -4.08
N ALA A 33 3.05 3.03 -4.03
CA ALA A 33 1.93 3.62 -3.32
C ALA A 33 2.15 3.65 -1.80
N PHE A 34 2.76 2.59 -1.25
CA PHE A 34 3.11 2.51 0.16
C PHE A 34 4.15 3.57 0.54
N GLU A 35 5.20 3.74 -0.25
CA GLU A 35 6.23 4.74 0.01
C GLU A 35 5.67 6.17 -0.01
N ASP A 36 4.84 6.50 -1.01
CA ASP A 36 4.19 7.80 -1.09
C ASP A 36 3.25 8.08 0.07
N PHE A 37 2.57 7.04 0.57
CA PHE A 37 1.70 7.14 1.73
C PHE A 37 2.49 7.38 3.02
N VAL A 38 3.53 6.60 3.27
CA VAL A 38 4.42 6.78 4.44
C VAL A 38 5.04 8.18 4.42
N ARG A 39 5.55 8.62 3.26
CA ARG A 39 6.11 9.97 3.10
C ARG A 39 5.12 11.08 3.45
N GLN A 40 3.84 10.92 3.10
CA GLN A 40 2.81 11.90 3.44
C GLN A 40 2.52 11.93 4.94
N ILE A 41 2.46 10.77 5.59
CA ILE A 41 2.23 10.68 7.03
C ILE A 41 3.43 11.29 7.80
N VAL A 42 4.66 10.96 7.40
CA VAL A 42 5.86 11.54 7.99
C VAL A 42 5.91 13.06 7.77
N ALA A 43 5.54 13.55 6.59
CA ALA A 43 5.44 14.99 6.33
C ALA A 43 4.37 15.69 7.18
N ALA A 44 3.37 14.96 7.69
CA ALA A 44 2.39 15.47 8.65
C ALA A 44 2.91 15.50 10.10
N GLY A 45 4.15 15.07 10.35
CA GLY A 45 4.84 15.18 11.64
C GLY A 45 4.93 13.88 12.44
N TRP A 46 4.46 12.76 11.91
CA TRP A 46 4.59 11.45 12.55
C TRP A 46 5.99 10.87 12.35
N HIS A 47 6.47 10.10 13.32
CA HIS A 47 7.70 9.33 13.20
C HIS A 47 7.52 8.15 12.23
N GLU A 48 8.52 7.91 11.39
CA GLU A 48 8.45 6.84 10.40
C GLU A 48 8.33 5.44 11.04
N SER A 49 9.01 5.22 12.17
CA SER A 49 9.00 3.92 12.86
C SER A 49 7.66 3.56 13.49
N GLU A 50 6.93 4.52 14.07
CA GLU A 50 5.58 4.26 14.62
C GLU A 50 4.58 3.98 13.50
N VAL A 51 4.71 4.68 12.37
CA VAL A 51 3.87 4.47 11.19
C VAL A 51 4.12 3.08 10.62
N ALA A 52 5.38 2.69 10.44
CA ALA A 52 5.73 1.38 9.92
C ALA A 52 5.21 0.23 10.80
N LEU A 53 5.36 0.33 12.12
CA LEU A 53 4.84 -0.67 13.07
C LEU A 53 3.31 -0.75 13.00
N THR A 54 2.63 0.39 13.06
CA THR A 54 1.17 0.44 13.00
C THR A 54 0.62 -0.13 11.69
N LEU A 55 1.28 0.14 10.56
CA LEU A 55 0.87 -0.41 9.26
C LEU A 55 1.09 -1.92 9.16
N ALA A 56 2.13 -2.45 9.81
CA ALA A 56 2.33 -3.89 9.89
C ALA A 56 1.19 -4.58 10.67
N ASP A 57 0.79 -4.01 11.82
CA ASP A 57 -0.32 -4.53 12.63
C ASP A 57 -1.64 -4.51 11.84
N ILE A 58 -1.94 -3.40 11.15
CA ILE A 58 -3.15 -3.28 10.30
C ILE A 58 -3.13 -4.31 9.16
N ALA A 59 -1.97 -4.56 8.56
CA ALA A 59 -1.84 -5.53 7.48
C ALA A 59 -2.07 -6.96 7.97
N ASP A 60 -1.55 -7.31 9.16
CA ASP A 60 -1.77 -8.62 9.79
C ASP A 60 -3.27 -8.85 10.07
N ASP A 61 -3.93 -7.89 10.72
CA ASP A 61 -5.37 -7.94 11.01
C ASP A 61 -6.21 -8.10 9.73
N TYR A 62 -5.85 -7.41 8.66
CA TYR A 62 -6.52 -7.53 7.37
C TYR A 62 -6.37 -8.92 6.76
N VAL A 63 -5.16 -9.49 6.81
CA VAL A 63 -4.88 -10.84 6.32
C VAL A 63 -5.67 -11.87 7.12
N MET A 64 -5.73 -11.76 8.44
CA MET A 64 -6.52 -12.65 9.30
C MET A 64 -8.01 -12.57 8.97
N THR A 65 -8.53 -11.35 8.80
CA THR A 65 -9.92 -11.12 8.42
C THR A 65 -10.24 -11.68 7.03
N LEU A 66 -9.32 -11.52 6.07
CA LEU A 66 -9.48 -12.06 4.73
C LEU A 66 -9.48 -13.59 4.74
N ALA A 67 -8.56 -14.22 5.47
CA ALA A 67 -8.49 -15.67 5.62
C ALA A 67 -9.80 -16.23 6.20
N ALA A 68 -10.35 -15.59 7.23
CA ALA A 68 -11.62 -15.99 7.83
C ALA A 68 -12.82 -15.89 6.87
N ARG A 69 -12.79 -14.99 5.88
CA ARG A 69 -13.84 -14.86 4.86
C ARG A 69 -13.73 -15.87 3.72
N LEU A 70 -12.54 -16.42 3.51
CA LEU A 70 -12.24 -17.38 2.45
C LEU A 70 -12.29 -18.84 2.93
N ALA A 71 -12.36 -19.06 4.24
CA ALA A 71 -12.56 -20.34 4.90
C ALA A 71 -14.03 -20.78 4.90
#